data_AF-A0A9W6LAZ1-F1
#
_entry.id   AF-A0A9W6LAZ1-F1
#
_cell.length_a   1.000
_cell.length_b   1.000
_cell.length_c   1.000
_cell.angle_alpha   90.00
_cell.angle_beta   90.00
_cell.angle_gamma   90.00
#
_symmetry.space_group_name_H-M   'P 1'
#
loop_
_entity.id
_entity.type
_entity.pdbx_description
1 polymer ?
#
loop_
_entity_poly.entity_id
_entity_poly.type
_entity_poly.pdbx_seq_one_letter_code
_entity_poly.pdbx_strand_id
1 'polypeptide(L)'
;MQDDAFQYLERWKRELEEAWREIPKPFRNERTVHRTLQCFLFDRLKELGYRVVADYMPPRIMDRPIDLIAVKEGHEILYAVCFDTVVTLAAVKSLSSFECANKVIFTTGHLEKKVKESRFFLKPDIEHVHLQPFEKPF
;
A
#
# COMPACT_ATOMS: atom_id res chain seq x y z
N MET A 1 -6.86 19.52 -4.75
CA MET A 1 -5.71 18.87 -4.07
C MET A 1 -6.14 17.73 -3.16
N GLN A 2 -6.96 17.95 -2.11
CA GLN A 2 -7.40 16.85 -1.25
C GLN A 2 -8.40 15.89 -1.95
N ASP A 3 -9.29 16.44 -2.78
CA ASP A 3 -10.26 15.65 -3.56
C ASP A 3 -9.60 14.74 -4.61
N ASP A 4 -8.49 15.16 -5.21
CA ASP A 4 -7.79 14.38 -6.24
C ASP A 4 -7.15 13.13 -5.63
N ALA A 5 -6.44 13.28 -4.50
CA ALA A 5 -5.80 12.18 -3.80
C ALA A 5 -6.81 11.12 -3.35
N PHE A 6 -7.96 11.55 -2.82
CA PHE A 6 -9.03 10.64 -2.42
C PHE A 6 -9.60 9.85 -3.59
N GLN A 7 -9.82 10.49 -4.75
CA GLN A 7 -10.27 9.81 -5.96
C GLN A 7 -9.26 8.77 -6.46
N TYR A 8 -7.96 9.04 -6.36
CA TYR A 8 -6.92 8.07 -6.70
C TYR A 8 -6.93 6.85 -5.77
N LEU A 9 -7.12 7.03 -4.46
CA LEU A 9 -7.15 5.94 -3.50
C LEU A 9 -8.35 5.01 -3.68
N GLU A 10 -9.54 5.57 -3.91
CA GLU A 10 -10.74 4.77 -4.23
C GLU A 10 -10.55 3.98 -5.53
N ARG A 11 -9.93 4.59 -6.55
CA ARG A 11 -9.60 3.89 -7.79
C ARG A 11 -8.61 2.76 -7.55
N TRP A 12 -7.51 3.02 -6.84
CA TRP A 12 -6.51 2.00 -6.53
C TRP A 12 -7.08 0.88 -5.68
N LYS A 13 -7.93 1.18 -4.71
CA LYS A 13 -8.63 0.16 -3.92
C LYS A 13 -9.38 -0.80 -4.83
N ARG A 14 -10.22 -0.29 -5.73
CA ARG A 14 -11.01 -1.11 -6.66
C ARG A 14 -10.11 -1.96 -7.55
N GLU A 15 -9.11 -1.35 -8.17
CA GLU A 15 -8.18 -2.05 -9.08
C GLU A 15 -7.35 -3.12 -8.36
N LEU A 16 -6.88 -2.85 -7.14
CA LEU A 16 -6.15 -3.81 -6.31
C LEU A 16 -7.06 -4.97 -5.88
N GLU A 17 -8.31 -4.71 -5.52
CA GLU A 17 -9.27 -5.75 -5.19
C GLU A 17 -9.61 -6.63 -6.40
N GLU A 18 -9.74 -6.04 -7.59
CA GLU A 18 -9.86 -6.77 -8.86
C GLU A 18 -8.63 -7.65 -9.10
N ALA A 19 -7.42 -7.09 -9.01
CA ALA A 19 -6.18 -7.83 -9.16
C ALA A 19 -6.05 -8.99 -8.16
N TRP A 20 -6.52 -8.82 -6.93
CA TRP A 20 -6.56 -9.90 -5.94
C TRP A 20 -7.55 -10.99 -6.34
N ARG A 21 -8.74 -10.66 -6.86
CA ARG A 21 -9.72 -11.65 -7.33
C ARG A 21 -9.16 -12.52 -8.46
N GLU A 22 -8.31 -11.99 -9.32
CA GLU A 22 -7.67 -12.74 -10.40
C GLU A 22 -6.62 -13.76 -9.95
N ILE A 23 -6.07 -13.62 -8.73
CA ILE A 23 -5.14 -14.62 -8.18
C ILE A 23 -5.92 -15.94 -8.02
N PRO A 24 -5.49 -17.10 -8.56
CA PRO A 24 -6.26 -18.33 -8.38
C PRO A 24 -6.28 -18.75 -6.90
N LYS A 25 -7.46 -19.15 -6.40
CA LYS A 25 -7.71 -19.43 -4.96
C LYS A 25 -6.63 -20.30 -4.28
N PRO A 26 -6.12 -21.39 -4.88
CA PRO A 26 -5.09 -22.22 -4.26
C PRO A 26 -3.77 -21.51 -3.98
N PHE A 27 -3.49 -20.40 -4.67
CA PHE A 27 -2.25 -19.64 -4.55
C PHE A 27 -2.40 -18.35 -3.72
N ARG A 28 -3.58 -18.06 -3.17
CA ARG A 28 -3.87 -16.84 -2.38
C ARG A 28 -3.35 -16.91 -0.94
N ASN A 29 -2.07 -17.22 -0.74
CA ASN A 29 -1.43 -17.04 0.57
C ASN A 29 -0.99 -15.57 0.73
N GLU A 30 -0.76 -15.14 1.97
CA GLU A 30 -0.44 -13.74 2.31
C GLU A 30 0.74 -13.18 1.51
N ARG A 31 1.83 -13.95 1.38
CA ARG A 31 3.02 -13.53 0.64
C ARG A 31 2.72 -13.35 -0.85
N THR A 32 2.00 -14.28 -1.45
CA THR A 32 1.62 -14.20 -2.87
C THR A 32 0.69 -13.02 -3.11
N VAL A 33 -0.32 -12.82 -2.25
CA VAL A 33 -1.22 -11.66 -2.35
C VAL A 33 -0.44 -10.36 -2.29
N HIS A 34 0.41 -10.18 -1.26
CA HIS A 34 1.24 -8.99 -1.11
C HIS A 34 2.06 -8.71 -2.37
N ARG A 35 2.83 -9.68 -2.84
CA ARG A 35 3.74 -9.48 -3.98
C ARG A 35 2.99 -9.27 -5.29
N THR A 36 1.88 -9.97 -5.52
CA THR A 36 1.07 -9.74 -6.72
C THR A 36 0.48 -8.33 -6.74
N LEU A 37 -0.06 -7.86 -5.60
CA LEU A 37 -0.61 -6.50 -5.51
C LEU A 37 0.47 -5.42 -5.66
N GLN A 38 1.66 -5.65 -5.09
CA GLN A 38 2.82 -4.78 -5.29
C GLN A 38 3.21 -4.72 -6.78
N CYS A 39 3.33 -5.86 -7.46
CA CYS A 39 3.64 -5.89 -8.90
C CYS A 39 2.57 -5.19 -9.74
N PHE A 40 1.30 -5.41 -9.42
CA PHE A 40 0.19 -4.76 -10.11
C PHE A 40 0.25 -3.23 -9.98
N LEU A 41 0.39 -2.73 -8.74
CA LEU A 41 0.44 -1.28 -8.52
C LEU A 41 1.72 -0.65 -9.08
N PHE A 42 2.84 -1.37 -9.07
CA PHE A 42 4.08 -0.94 -9.72
C PHE A 42 3.84 -0.63 -11.20
N ASP A 43 3.18 -1.54 -11.92
CA ASP A 43 2.88 -1.37 -13.33
C ASP A 43 1.90 -0.21 -13.56
N ARG A 44 0.82 -0.13 -12.77
CA ARG A 44 -0.14 0.98 -12.83
C ARG A 44 0.49 2.35 -12.62
N LEU A 45 1.40 2.47 -11.65
CA LEU A 45 2.11 3.73 -11.39
C LEU A 45 3.02 4.10 -12.57
N LYS A 46 3.64 3.13 -13.25
CA LYS A 46 4.41 3.39 -14.47
C LYS A 46 3.53 3.84 -15.63
N GLU A 47 2.36 3.22 -15.83
CA GLU A 47 1.40 3.63 -16.85
C GLU A 47 0.95 5.09 -16.66
N LEU A 48 0.90 5.57 -15.41
CA LEU A 48 0.61 6.96 -15.06
C LEU A 48 1.81 7.92 -15.25
N GLY A 49 2.95 7.42 -15.75
CA GLY A 49 4.14 8.22 -16.06
C GLY A 49 5.13 8.41 -14.90
N TYR A 50 4.94 7.73 -13.76
CA TYR A 50 5.89 7.81 -12.65
C TYR A 50 7.11 6.92 -12.86
N ARG A 51 8.26 7.33 -12.31
CA ARG A 51 9.38 6.42 -12.07
C ARG A 51 9.14 5.69 -10.77
N VAL A 52 9.06 4.37 -10.81
CA VAL A 52 8.66 3.57 -9.64
C VAL A 52 9.85 2.74 -9.17
N VAL A 53 10.09 2.72 -7.86
CA VAL A 53 11.11 1.89 -7.21
C VAL A 53 10.42 0.95 -6.23
N ALA A 54 10.69 -0.34 -6.37
CA ALA A 54 10.19 -1.37 -5.46
C ALA A 54 11.19 -1.63 -4.33
N ASP A 55 10.68 -2.03 -3.16
CA ASP A 55 11.45 -2.42 -1.97
C ASP A 55 12.49 -1.36 -1.56
N TYR A 56 12.12 -0.08 -1.62
CA TYR A 56 12.99 1.04 -1.24
C TYR A 56 13.28 0.99 0.27
N MET A 57 14.56 1.00 0.64
CA MET A 57 15.00 1.01 2.02
C MET A 57 15.39 2.44 2.44
N PRO A 58 14.61 3.11 3.31
CA PRO A 58 14.96 4.45 3.76
C PRO A 58 16.29 4.44 4.55
N PRO A 59 17.21 5.38 4.30
CA PRO A 59 18.54 5.35 4.90
C PRO A 59 18.56 5.65 6.41
N ARG A 60 17.53 6.32 6.94
CA ARG A 60 17.47 6.74 8.35
C ARG A 60 16.84 5.71 9.27
N ILE A 61 15.90 4.92 8.78
CA ILE A 61 15.17 3.90 9.54
C ILE A 61 15.16 2.63 8.71
N MET A 62 15.88 1.61 9.19
CA MET A 62 16.05 0.32 8.53
C MET A 62 15.17 -0.78 9.13
N ASP A 63 13.98 -0.43 9.63
CA ASP A 63 13.05 -1.41 10.21
C ASP A 63 12.50 -2.35 9.11
N ARG A 64 12.05 -1.79 7.98
CA ARG A 64 11.61 -2.54 6.81
C ARG A 64 11.69 -1.71 5.52
N PRO A 65 11.75 -2.36 4.34
CA PRO A 65 11.56 -1.67 3.06
C PRO A 65 10.11 -1.17 2.90
N ILE A 66 9.99 -0.05 2.18
CA ILE A 66 8.74 0.45 1.61
C ILE A 66 8.48 -0.31 0.31
N ASP A 67 7.29 -0.88 0.16
CA ASP A 67 7.00 -1.77 -0.97
C ASP A 67 7.11 -1.05 -2.31
N LEU A 68 6.59 0.18 -2.41
CA LEU A 68 6.73 1.02 -3.60
C LEU A 68 6.94 2.48 -3.23
N ILE A 69 7.81 3.15 -3.98
CA ILE A 69 7.82 4.60 -4.08
C ILE A 69 7.62 5.03 -5.53
N ALA A 70 6.82 6.08 -5.74
CA ALA A 70 6.66 6.75 -7.02
C ALA A 70 7.35 8.11 -7.00
N VAL A 71 8.20 8.34 -8.00
CA VAL A 71 9.14 9.46 -8.05
C VAL A 71 8.91 10.29 -9.31
N LYS A 72 8.92 11.62 -9.16
CA LYS A 72 8.81 12.58 -10.28
C LYS A 72 10.20 12.92 -10.85
N GLU A 73 10.22 13.57 -12.01
CA GLU A 73 11.41 14.25 -12.51
C GLU A 73 11.90 15.29 -11.47
N GLY A 74 13.07 15.05 -10.90
CA GLY A 74 13.60 15.80 -9.74
C GLY A 74 13.92 14.96 -8.50
N HIS A 75 13.62 13.65 -8.52
CA HIS A 75 13.82 12.71 -7.40
C HIS A 75 12.91 12.97 -6.18
N GLU A 76 11.89 13.81 -6.33
CA GLU A 76 10.85 13.98 -5.32
C GLU A 76 9.95 12.73 -5.25
N ILE A 77 9.74 12.21 -4.03
CA ILE A 77 8.88 11.05 -3.79
C ILE A 77 7.44 11.53 -3.58
N LEU A 78 6.55 11.23 -4.54
CA LEU A 78 5.16 11.66 -4.49
C LEU A 78 4.26 10.66 -3.76
N TYR A 79 4.52 9.36 -3.93
CA TYR A 79 3.78 8.31 -3.25
C TYR A 79 4.73 7.32 -2.60
N ALA A 80 4.40 6.90 -1.38
CA ALA A 80 5.04 5.81 -0.68
C ALA A 80 3.97 4.83 -0.20
N VAL A 81 4.09 3.58 -0.60
CA VAL A 81 3.06 2.56 -0.40
C VAL A 81 3.65 1.37 0.35
N CYS A 82 2.94 0.94 1.38
CA CYS A 82 3.15 -0.35 2.03
C CYS A 82 1.91 -1.23 1.88
N PHE A 83 2.12 -2.52 1.67
CA PHE A 83 1.14 -3.58 1.84
C PHE A 83 1.48 -4.33 3.12
N ASP A 84 0.46 -4.68 3.90
CA ASP A 84 0.57 -5.53 5.08
C ASP A 84 -0.75 -6.27 5.31
N THR A 85 -0.77 -7.27 6.19
CA THR A 85 -2.05 -7.86 6.63
C THR A 85 -2.81 -6.96 7.60
N VAL A 86 -2.10 -6.17 8.39
CA VAL A 86 -2.63 -5.19 9.38
C VAL A 86 -1.72 -3.96 9.40
N VAL A 87 -2.14 -2.85 10.01
CA VAL A 87 -1.25 -1.70 10.18
C VAL A 87 -0.14 -2.07 11.18
N THR A 88 1.12 -1.95 10.77
CA THR A 88 2.28 -2.29 11.62
C THR A 88 3.04 -1.04 12.05
N LEU A 89 3.60 -1.06 13.27
CA LEU A 89 4.49 0.00 13.74
C LEU A 89 5.72 0.16 12.81
N ALA A 90 6.25 -0.94 12.29
CA ALA A 90 7.39 -0.94 11.38
C ALA A 90 7.07 -0.20 10.06
N ALA A 91 5.90 -0.43 9.47
CA ALA A 91 5.46 0.30 8.27
C ALA A 91 5.28 1.79 8.57
N VAL A 92 4.62 2.14 9.67
CA VAL A 92 4.41 3.54 10.08
C VAL A 92 5.75 4.26 10.30
N LYS A 93 6.69 3.64 11.01
CA LYS A 93 8.03 4.22 11.24
C LYS A 93 8.79 4.41 9.93
N SER A 94 8.77 3.40 9.06
CA SER A 94 9.49 3.46 7.77
C SER A 94 8.90 4.57 6.88
N LEU A 95 7.57 4.67 6.76
CA LEU A 95 6.89 5.74 6.01
C LEU A 95 7.11 7.13 6.61
N SER A 96 7.32 7.21 7.93
CA SER A 96 7.61 8.48 8.63
C SER A 96 9.06 8.95 8.49
N SER A 97 9.95 8.14 7.90
CA SER A 97 11.40 8.38 7.97
C SER A 97 11.95 9.29 6.87
N PHE A 98 11.10 9.69 5.92
CA PHE A 98 11.46 10.54 4.78
C PHE A 98 10.29 11.40 4.32
N GLU A 99 10.60 12.45 3.56
CA GLU A 99 9.61 13.35 2.97
C GLU A 99 8.90 12.70 1.79
N CYS A 100 7.57 12.73 1.83
CA CYS A 100 6.72 12.20 0.77
C CYS A 100 5.36 12.90 0.82
N ALA A 101 4.83 13.27 -0.35
CA ALA A 101 3.56 13.97 -0.43
C ALA A 101 2.37 13.09 0.00
N ASN A 102 2.38 11.79 -0.34
CA ASN A 102 1.29 10.88 -0.06
C ASN A 102 1.82 9.54 0.46
N LYS A 103 1.45 9.18 1.69
CA LYS A 103 1.85 7.91 2.33
C LYS A 103 0.62 7.04 2.52
N VAL A 104 0.69 5.78 2.12
CA VAL A 104 -0.43 4.85 2.13
C VAL A 104 -0.03 3.50 2.68
N ILE A 105 -0.89 2.92 3.50
CA ILE A 105 -0.86 1.51 3.88
C ILE A 105 -2.11 0.83 3.34
N PHE A 106 -1.93 -0.17 2.48
CA PHE A 106 -2.99 -1.10 2.08
C PHE A 106 -2.97 -2.34 2.97
N THR A 107 -4.10 -2.68 3.61
CA THR A 107 -4.20 -3.89 4.42
C THR A 107 -4.99 -5.01 3.76
N THR A 108 -4.48 -6.24 3.83
CA THR A 108 -5.03 -7.46 3.20
C THR A 108 -5.52 -8.51 4.21
N GLY A 109 -5.54 -8.21 5.51
CA GLY A 109 -5.96 -9.18 6.52
C GLY A 109 -7.46 -9.51 6.43
N HIS A 110 -7.82 -10.79 6.43
CA HIS A 110 -9.23 -11.23 6.40
C HIS A 110 -10.03 -10.90 7.67
N LEU A 111 -9.35 -10.69 8.79
CA LEU A 111 -9.98 -10.39 10.08
C LEU A 111 -10.13 -8.87 10.25
N GLU A 112 -11.26 -8.33 9.81
CA GLU A 112 -11.58 -6.89 9.87
C GLU A 112 -11.36 -6.30 11.27
N LYS A 113 -11.67 -7.05 12.33
CA LYS A 113 -11.43 -6.65 13.72
C LYS A 113 -9.94 -6.37 14.00
N LYS A 114 -9.04 -7.26 13.58
CA LYS A 114 -7.59 -7.08 13.78
C LYS A 114 -7.06 -5.88 12.99
N VAL A 115 -7.56 -5.70 11.76
CA VAL A 115 -7.23 -4.52 10.94
C VAL A 115 -7.65 -3.24 11.66
N LYS A 116 -8.89 -3.17 12.15
CA LYS A 116 -9.38 -2.01 12.90
C LYS A 116 -8.57 -1.74 14.17
N GLU A 117 -8.32 -2.77 14.97
CA GLU A 117 -7.53 -2.65 16.20
C GLU A 117 -6.12 -2.12 15.90
N SER A 118 -5.46 -2.63 14.86
CA SER A 118 -4.09 -2.23 14.48
C SER A 118 -3.94 -0.77 14.05
N ARG A 119 -5.04 -0.08 13.68
CA ARG A 119 -5.01 1.34 13.29
C ARG A 119 -4.56 2.27 14.42
N PHE A 120 -4.46 1.80 15.66
CA PHE A 120 -3.87 2.57 16.75
C PHE A 120 -2.43 3.03 16.48
N PHE A 121 -1.68 2.32 15.61
CA PHE A 121 -0.36 2.74 15.18
C PHE A 121 -0.39 3.86 14.13
N LEU A 122 -1.52 4.07 13.44
CA LEU A 122 -1.62 4.95 12.29
C LEU A 122 -1.42 6.42 12.69
N LYS A 123 -0.66 7.14 11.88
CA LYS A 123 -0.46 8.59 12.05
C LYS A 123 -1.41 9.36 11.12
N PRO A 124 -1.79 10.62 11.47
CA PRO A 124 -2.69 11.42 10.64
C PRO A 124 -2.20 11.70 9.21
N ASP A 125 -0.88 11.66 8.96
CA ASP A 125 -0.28 11.89 7.64
C ASP A 125 -0.13 10.63 6.78
N ILE A 126 -0.60 9.48 7.29
CA ILE A 126 -0.56 8.20 6.58
C ILE A 126 -1.99 7.72 6.35
N GLU A 127 -2.36 7.62 5.09
CA GLU A 127 -3.65 7.08 4.68
C GLU A 127 -3.68 5.56 4.85
N HIS A 128 -4.84 5.04 5.22
CA HIS A 128 -5.05 3.60 5.39
C HIS A 128 -6.26 3.15 4.57
N VAL A 129 -6.03 2.13 3.73
CA VAL A 129 -7.06 1.52 2.91
C VAL A 129 -7.09 0.02 3.17
N HIS A 130 -8.20 -0.49 3.69
CA HIS A 130 -8.39 -1.94 3.81
C HIS A 130 -9.01 -2.50 2.53
N LEU A 131 -8.33 -3.46 1.92
CA LEU A 131 -8.80 -4.19 0.74
C LEU A 131 -9.73 -5.34 1.16
N GLN A 132 -10.92 -5.38 0.60
CA GLN A 132 -11.97 -6.37 0.87
C GLN A 132 -12.53 -6.95 -0.44
N PRO A 133 -11.71 -7.71 -1.19
CA PRO A 133 -12.07 -8.16 -2.54
C PRO A 133 -13.15 -9.26 -2.60
N PHE A 134 -13.44 -9.89 -1.47
CA PHE A 134 -14.39 -10.99 -1.35
C PHE A 134 -15.50 -10.58 -0.39
N GLU A 135 -16.74 -10.91 -0.74
CA GLU A 135 -17.84 -10.85 0.22
C GLU A 135 -17.51 -11.75 1.43
N LYS A 136 -17.98 -11.35 2.61
CA LYS A 136 -17.73 -12.09 3.86
C LYS A 136 -18.11 -13.55 3.64
N PRO A 137 -17.20 -14.53 3.83
CA PRO A 137 -17.60 -15.92 3.91
C PRO A 137 -18.26 -16.08 5.27
N PHE A 138 -19.55 -15.75 5.33
CA PHE A 138 -20.44 -15.83 6.49
C PHE A 138 -20.20 -14.77 7.58
#